data_AF-A0A938LXX0-F1
#
_entry.id   AF-A0A938LXX0-F1
#
_cell.length_a   1.000
_cell.length_b   1.000
_cell.length_c   1.000
_cell.angle_alpha   90.00
_cell.angle_beta   90.00
_cell.angle_gamma   90.00
#
_symmetry.space_group_name_H-M   'P 1'
#
loop_
_entity.id
_entity.type
_entity.pdbx_description
1 polymer ?
#
loop_
_entity_poly.entity_id
_entity_poly.type
_entity_poly.pdbx_seq_one_letter_code
_entity_poly.pdbx_strand_id
1 'polypeptide(L)'
;MSFVRTGIENVRVSVLPDGVAADGQGATISRAALVTWRSSRTGMCHQVYTNGRFAGATLDAEQRQLVIHAPSSFASAVRVEVVAVAPQEAHLDFSGVLGQVAAGSGRVRLVLLRSQALPLAATANIYCDHGT
;
A
#
# COMPACT_ATOMS: atom_id res chain seq x y z
N MET A 1 9.63 -22.09 -3.27
CA MET A 1 8.74 -21.52 -2.26
C MET A 1 9.49 -20.52 -1.39
N SER A 2 9.83 -19.39 -1.97
CA SER A 2 10.49 -18.33 -1.20
C SER A 2 10.11 -16.98 -1.77
N PHE A 3 9.54 -16.13 -0.92
CA PHE A 3 9.40 -14.71 -1.21
C PHE A 3 10.61 -13.96 -0.67
N VAL A 4 10.95 -12.83 -1.30
CA VAL A 4 12.09 -11.99 -0.94
C VAL A 4 11.59 -10.60 -0.57
N ARG A 5 11.96 -10.13 0.62
CA ARG A 5 11.62 -8.79 1.14
C ARG A 5 12.68 -7.73 0.84
N THR A 6 13.93 -8.15 0.80
CA THR A 6 15.07 -7.24 0.64
C THR A 6 15.17 -6.73 -0.79
N GLY A 7 15.61 -5.48 -0.96
CA GLY A 7 15.67 -4.83 -2.28
C GLY A 7 14.31 -4.33 -2.77
N ILE A 8 13.29 -4.29 -1.91
CA ILE A 8 12.03 -3.56 -2.12
C ILE A 8 12.06 -2.31 -1.27
N GLU A 9 11.88 -1.15 -1.90
CA GLU A 9 12.06 0.15 -1.24
C GLU A 9 10.97 1.12 -1.68
N ASN A 10 10.80 2.20 -0.91
CA ASN A 10 9.89 3.30 -1.26
C ASN A 10 8.46 2.84 -1.59
N VAL A 11 7.95 1.84 -0.84
CA VAL A 11 6.55 1.44 -0.93
C VAL A 11 5.68 2.65 -0.55
N ARG A 12 4.83 3.07 -1.48
CA ARG A 12 3.91 4.21 -1.34
C ARG A 12 2.52 3.77 -1.69
N VAL A 13 1.53 4.29 -0.96
CA VAL A 13 0.12 4.00 -1.16
C VAL A 13 -0.60 5.33 -1.39
N SER A 14 -1.32 5.43 -2.51
CA SER A 14 -2.13 6.59 -2.84
C SER A 14 -3.57 6.14 -3.06
N VAL A 15 -4.51 6.70 -2.30
CA VAL A 15 -5.94 6.40 -2.50
C VAL A 15 -6.37 6.95 -3.85
N LEU A 16 -7.07 6.13 -4.63
CA LEU A 16 -7.62 6.53 -5.92
C LEU A 16 -9.05 7.04 -5.71
N PRO A 17 -9.38 8.26 -6.21
CA PRO A 17 -10.74 8.74 -6.18
C PRO A 17 -11.59 8.02 -7.23
N ASP A 18 -12.83 7.66 -6.87
CA ASP A 18 -13.86 7.15 -7.79
C ASP A 18 -14.42 8.24 -8.70
N GLY A 19 -14.35 9.48 -8.23
CA GLY A 19 -14.77 10.66 -8.96
C GLY A 19 -14.23 11.90 -8.27
N VAL A 20 -14.06 12.97 -9.04
CA VAL A 20 -13.63 14.28 -8.54
C VAL A 20 -14.77 15.24 -8.79
N ALA A 21 -15.29 15.83 -7.72
CA ALA A 21 -16.33 16.85 -7.78
C ALA A 21 -15.77 18.18 -8.30
N ALA A 22 -16.67 19.10 -8.68
CA ALA A 22 -16.30 20.40 -9.25
C ALA A 22 -15.48 21.29 -8.28
N ASP A 23 -15.55 21.02 -6.98
CA ASP A 23 -14.76 21.66 -5.92
C ASP A 23 -13.38 21.01 -5.71
N GLY A 24 -13.03 19.99 -6.51
CA GLY A 24 -11.78 19.24 -6.41
C GLY A 24 -11.77 18.16 -5.32
N GLN A 25 -12.88 17.92 -4.62
CA GLN A 25 -12.97 16.82 -3.64
C GLN A 25 -13.12 15.48 -4.34
N GLY A 26 -12.35 14.49 -3.89
CA GLY A 26 -12.44 13.11 -4.38
C GLY A 26 -13.45 12.29 -3.56
N ALA A 27 -14.37 11.60 -4.23
CA ALA A 27 -15.14 10.53 -3.60
C ALA A 27 -14.27 9.25 -3.57
N THR A 28 -14.11 8.61 -2.42
CA THR A 28 -13.27 7.39 -2.26
C THR A 28 -14.10 6.25 -1.65
N ILE A 29 -15.15 5.85 -2.37
CA ILE A 29 -16.12 4.80 -2.05
C ILE A 29 -15.56 3.40 -2.34
N SER A 30 -14.87 3.19 -3.47
CA SER A 30 -14.33 1.87 -3.86
C SER A 30 -13.16 1.41 -3.00
N ARG A 31 -12.53 2.35 -2.29
CA ARG A 31 -11.32 2.14 -1.50
C ARG A 31 -10.17 1.58 -2.34
N ALA A 32 -10.20 1.84 -3.64
CA ALA A 32 -9.08 1.54 -4.50
C ALA A 32 -7.86 2.38 -4.08
N ALA A 33 -6.70 1.74 -4.03
CA ALA A 33 -5.45 2.40 -3.75
C ALA A 33 -4.39 1.92 -4.74
N LEU A 34 -3.61 2.85 -5.27
CA LEU A 34 -2.43 2.57 -6.05
C LEU A 34 -1.25 2.37 -5.09
N VAL A 35 -0.69 1.17 -5.10
CA VAL A 35 0.58 0.86 -4.44
C VAL A 35 1.69 0.97 -5.47
N THR A 36 2.74 1.71 -5.16
CA THR A 36 3.95 1.83 -5.99
C THR A 36 5.18 1.51 -5.16
N TRP A 37 6.21 0.95 -5.77
CA TRP A 37 7.48 0.63 -5.09
C TRP A 37 8.68 0.76 -6.03
N ARG A 38 9.87 0.70 -5.47
CA ARG A 38 11.11 0.44 -6.22
C ARG A 38 11.58 -0.98 -5.89
N SER A 39 12.16 -1.65 -6.88
CA SER A 39 12.72 -2.98 -6.69
C SER A 39 14.04 -3.13 -7.44
N SER A 40 15.05 -3.68 -6.76
CA SER A 40 16.30 -4.15 -7.36
C SER A 40 16.22 -5.62 -7.81
N ARG A 41 15.05 -6.26 -7.71
CA ARG A 41 14.83 -7.67 -8.05
C ARG A 41 14.38 -7.80 -9.50
N THR A 42 15.36 -7.94 -10.40
CA THR A 42 15.13 -8.15 -11.83
C THR A 42 14.55 -9.54 -12.09
N GLY A 43 13.60 -9.65 -13.02
CA GLY A 43 13.01 -10.94 -13.42
C GLY A 43 12.09 -11.59 -12.39
N MET A 44 11.74 -10.89 -11.31
CA MET A 44 10.79 -11.35 -10.30
C MET A 44 9.48 -10.57 -10.39
N CYS A 45 8.35 -11.25 -10.18
CA CYS A 45 7.07 -10.59 -9.98
C CYS A 45 6.96 -10.11 -8.53
N HIS A 46 5.97 -9.25 -8.25
CA HIS A 46 5.74 -8.71 -6.92
C HIS A 46 4.33 -9.02 -6.45
N GLN A 47 4.20 -9.31 -5.17
CA GLN A 47 2.92 -9.49 -4.50
C GLN A 47 2.74 -8.42 -3.44
N VAL A 48 1.52 -7.93 -3.34
CA VAL A 48 1.12 -6.90 -2.37
C VAL A 48 0.21 -7.54 -1.33
N TYR A 49 0.48 -7.23 -0.08
CA TYR A 49 -0.27 -7.70 1.08
C TYR A 49 -0.79 -6.51 1.88
N THR A 50 -2.04 -6.59 2.33
CA THR A 50 -2.67 -5.63 3.25
C THR A 50 -2.93 -6.30 4.58
N ASN A 51 -2.35 -5.79 5.67
CA ASN A 51 -2.45 -6.40 7.01
C ASN A 51 -2.13 -7.91 7.00
N GLY A 52 -1.11 -8.30 6.23
CA GLY A 52 -0.69 -9.70 6.06
C GLY A 52 -1.59 -10.55 5.16
N ARG A 53 -2.68 -10.01 4.59
CA ARG A 53 -3.56 -10.71 3.65
C ARG A 53 -3.19 -10.39 2.21
N PHE A 54 -3.21 -11.39 1.34
CA PHE A 54 -2.93 -11.21 -0.08
C PHE A 54 -3.93 -10.24 -0.71
N ALA A 55 -3.41 -9.20 -1.37
CA ALA A 55 -4.21 -8.18 -2.05
C ALA A 55 -4.08 -8.27 -3.58
N GLY A 56 -2.96 -8.80 -4.08
CA GLY A 56 -2.76 -9.08 -5.50
C GLY A 56 -1.30 -9.29 -5.87
N ALA A 57 -1.06 -9.63 -7.14
CA ALA A 57 0.25 -9.87 -7.70
C ALA A 57 0.42 -9.17 -9.06
N THR A 58 1.65 -8.83 -9.42
CA THR A 58 1.98 -8.38 -10.77
C THR A 58 2.01 -9.55 -11.74
N LEU A 59 1.61 -9.28 -12.98
CA LEU A 59 1.70 -10.26 -14.07
C LEU A 59 3.05 -10.19 -14.80
N ASP A 60 3.75 -9.06 -14.64
CA ASP A 60 5.02 -8.79 -15.28
C ASP A 60 6.10 -8.40 -14.25
N ALA A 61 7.35 -8.74 -14.54
CA ALA A 61 8.49 -8.54 -13.66
C ALA A 61 9.00 -7.09 -13.65
N GLU A 62 8.61 -6.25 -14.61
CA GLU A 62 8.94 -4.82 -14.66
C GLU A 62 7.83 -3.93 -14.09
N GLN A 63 6.64 -4.49 -13.81
CA GLN A 63 5.56 -3.76 -13.16
C GLN A 63 5.98 -3.34 -11.73
N ARG A 64 5.93 -2.03 -11.44
CA ARG A 64 6.29 -1.42 -10.13
C ARG A 64 5.13 -0.75 -9.43
N GLN A 65 3.91 -1.10 -9.85
CA GLN A 65 2.69 -0.56 -9.31
C GLN A 65 1.55 -1.57 -9.38
N LEU A 66 0.62 -1.52 -8.43
CA LEU A 66 -0.56 -2.37 -8.40
C LEU A 66 -1.73 -1.61 -7.76
N VAL A 67 -2.90 -1.69 -8.38
CA VAL A 67 -4.14 -1.22 -7.76
C VAL A 67 -4.68 -2.33 -6.87
N ILE A 68 -4.98 -2.00 -5.61
CA ILE A 68 -5.55 -2.91 -4.63
C ILE A 68 -6.82 -2.30 -4.02
N HIS A 69 -7.65 -3.14 -3.43
CA HIS A 69 -8.70 -2.68 -2.52
C HIS A 69 -8.15 -2.63 -1.10
N ALA A 70 -8.04 -1.43 -0.54
CA ALA A 70 -7.57 -1.24 0.83
C ALA A 70 -8.74 -1.43 1.82
N PRO A 71 -8.59 -2.25 2.88
CA PRO A 71 -9.57 -2.29 3.95
C PRO A 71 -9.64 -0.94 4.67
N SER A 72 -10.81 -0.54 5.14
CA SER A 72 -10.96 0.63 6.00
C SER A 72 -10.86 0.22 7.47
N SER A 73 -10.04 0.91 8.26
CA SER A 73 -10.02 0.80 9.72
C SER A 73 -10.06 2.19 10.33
N PHE A 74 -10.96 2.38 11.30
CA PHE A 74 -10.99 3.58 12.14
C PHE A 74 -10.16 3.39 13.43
N ALA A 75 -9.64 2.18 13.66
CA ALA A 75 -8.91 1.84 14.88
C ALA A 75 -7.39 1.79 14.66
N SER A 76 -6.94 1.54 13.42
CA SER A 76 -5.53 1.27 13.12
C SER A 76 -5.15 1.64 11.69
N ALA A 77 -3.86 1.93 11.48
CA ALA A 77 -3.32 2.09 10.14
C ALA A 77 -3.38 0.78 9.36
N VAL A 78 -3.62 0.88 8.05
CA VAL A 78 -3.49 -0.27 7.13
C VAL A 78 -2.03 -0.43 6.77
N ARG A 79 -1.47 -1.60 7.06
CA ARG A 79 -0.12 -1.95 6.66
C ARG A 79 -0.12 -2.53 5.26
N VAL A 80 0.72 -1.98 4.39
CA VAL A 80 0.97 -2.51 3.05
C VAL A 80 2.39 -3.05 2.98
N GLU A 81 2.53 -4.32 2.59
CA GLU A 81 3.81 -4.98 2.37
C GLU A 81 3.91 -5.44 0.92
N VAL A 82 5.10 -5.34 0.34
CA VAL A 82 5.40 -5.80 -1.01
C VAL A 82 6.56 -6.77 -0.96
N VAL A 83 6.41 -7.94 -1.56
CA VAL A 83 7.43 -8.99 -1.64
C VAL A 83 7.69 -9.36 -3.09
N ALA A 84 8.92 -9.77 -3.40
CA ALA A 84 9.26 -10.33 -4.70
C ALA A 84 9.15 -11.86 -4.68
N VAL A 85 8.64 -12.44 -5.76
CA VAL A 85 8.44 -13.88 -5.94
C VAL A 85 8.86 -14.31 -7.36
N ALA A 86 9.19 -15.58 -7.53
CA ALA A 86 9.43 -16.12 -8.87
C ALA A 86 8.15 -15.98 -9.72
N PRO A 87 8.24 -15.69 -11.03
CA PRO A 87 7.06 -15.52 -11.89
C PRO A 87 6.09 -16.71 -11.84
N GLN A 88 6.61 -17.93 -11.74
CA GLN A 88 5.81 -19.15 -11.65
C GLN A 88 5.04 -19.26 -10.33
N GLU A 89 5.50 -18.58 -9.28
CA GLU A 89 4.89 -18.55 -7.95
C GLU A 89 4.00 -17.31 -7.74
N ALA A 90 3.87 -16.41 -8.73
CA ALA A 90 3.14 -15.15 -8.59
C ALA A 90 1.67 -15.33 -8.19
N HIS A 91 1.07 -16.46 -8.57
CA HIS A 91 -0.32 -16.82 -8.26
C HIS A 91 -0.52 -17.50 -6.89
N LEU A 92 0.56 -17.81 -6.16
CA LEU A 92 0.50 -18.49 -4.87
C LEU A 92 0.41 -17.47 -3.73
N ASP A 93 -0.51 -17.70 -2.79
CA ASP A 93 -0.62 -16.87 -1.59
C ASP A 93 0.39 -17.33 -0.51
N PHE A 94 1.29 -16.42 -0.11
CA PHE A 94 2.28 -16.65 0.95
C PHE A 94 1.88 -16.04 2.31
N SER A 95 0.65 -15.54 2.47
CA SER A 95 0.15 -14.90 3.70
C SER A 95 0.38 -15.74 4.96
N GLY A 96 0.17 -17.06 4.88
CA GLY A 96 0.38 -18.00 5.99
C GLY A 96 1.84 -18.15 6.43
N VAL A 97 2.80 -17.79 5.58
CA VAL A 97 4.25 -17.91 5.84
C VAL A 97 4.90 -16.55 6.08
N LEU A 98 4.27 -15.46 5.61
CA LEU A 98 4.79 -14.11 5.77
C LEU A 98 5.01 -13.75 7.26
N GLY A 99 4.19 -14.28 8.18
CA GLY A 99 4.26 -13.93 9.59
C GLY A 99 3.99 -12.45 9.84
N GLN A 100 3.72 -12.07 11.09
CA GLN A 100 3.70 -10.65 11.46
C GLN A 100 5.14 -10.15 11.57
N VAL A 101 5.62 -9.45 10.55
CA VAL A 101 6.87 -8.70 10.67
C VAL A 101 6.66 -7.62 11.74
N ALA A 102 7.61 -7.39 12.65
CA ALA A 102 7.52 -6.27 13.60
C ALA A 102 7.26 -4.95 12.85
N ALA A 103 6.48 -4.06 13.45
CA ALA A 103 6.21 -2.75 12.85
C ALA A 103 7.51 -1.94 12.88
N GLY A 104 8.13 -1.79 11.71
CA GLY A 104 9.35 -1.00 11.56
C GLY A 104 9.06 0.50 11.61
N SER A 105 10.12 1.30 11.73
CA SER A 105 10.03 2.76 11.62
C SER A 105 9.47 3.17 10.25
N GLY A 106 8.32 3.84 10.24
CA GLY A 106 7.69 4.41 9.04
C GLY A 106 7.76 5.93 9.03
N ARG A 107 7.76 6.53 7.83
CA ARG A 107 7.59 7.98 7.65
C ARG A 107 6.28 8.25 6.91
N VAL A 108 5.41 9.04 7.51
CA VAL A 108 4.18 9.51 6.87
C VAL A 108 4.44 10.90 6.29
N ARG A 109 4.13 11.09 5.00
CA ARG A 109 4.12 12.41 4.37
C ARG A 109 2.68 12.82 4.11
N LEU A 110 2.22 13.83 4.84
CA LEU A 110 0.97 14.50 4.55
C LEU A 110 1.21 15.61 3.53
N VAL A 111 0.44 15.64 2.45
CA VAL A 111 0.47 16.70 1.45
C VAL A 111 -0.89 17.36 1.43
N LEU A 112 -0.95 18.63 1.81
CA LEU A 112 -2.13 19.48 1.72
C LEU A 112 -1.92 20.44 0.54
N LEU A 113 -2.90 20.54 -0.35
CA LEU A 113 -2.86 21.51 -1.44
C LEU A 113 -3.09 22.91 -0.88
N ARG A 114 -2.36 23.92 -1.38
CA ARG A 114 -2.41 25.32 -0.89
C ARG A 114 -3.81 25.94 -0.87
N SER A 115 -4.73 25.49 -1.73
CA SER A 115 -6.12 25.97 -1.79
C SER A 115 -7.07 25.22 -0.86
N GLN A 116 -6.64 24.09 -0.27
CA GLN A 116 -7.34 23.38 0.79
C GLN A 116 -6.64 23.72 2.12
N ALA A 117 -6.86 24.94 2.60
CA ALA A 117 -6.69 25.16 4.03
C ALA A 117 -7.62 24.16 4.72
N LEU A 118 -7.08 23.34 5.64
CA LEU A 118 -7.93 22.57 6.55
C LEU A 118 -8.98 23.56 7.10
N PRO A 119 -10.29 23.30 6.92
CA PRO A 119 -11.31 24.21 7.43
C PRO A 119 -11.01 24.53 8.89
N LEU A 120 -11.31 25.75 9.33
CA LEU A 120 -11.11 26.12 10.73
C LEU A 120 -11.81 25.06 11.61
N ALA A 121 -11.06 24.44 12.52
CA ALA A 121 -11.47 23.32 13.38
C ALA A 121 -11.56 21.90 12.73
N ALA A 122 -11.08 21.71 11.50
CA ALA A 122 -10.95 20.38 10.92
C ALA A 122 -9.82 19.58 11.60
N THR A 123 -10.10 18.30 11.88
CA THR A 123 -9.14 17.36 12.49
C THR A 123 -8.68 16.32 11.48
N ALA A 124 -7.37 16.10 11.41
CA ALA A 124 -6.77 14.99 10.68
C ALA A 124 -6.27 13.95 11.69
N ASN A 125 -6.90 12.78 11.71
CA ASN A 125 -6.47 11.70 12.59
C ASN A 125 -5.42 10.84 11.88
N ILE A 126 -4.21 10.83 12.44
CA ILE A 126 -3.13 9.97 11.98
C ILE A 126 -3.09 8.75 12.88
N TYR A 127 -3.38 7.59 12.32
CA TYR A 127 -3.28 6.32 13.03
C TYR A 127 -1.90 5.72 12.77
N CYS A 128 -1.30 5.10 13.79
CA CYS A 128 -0.07 4.34 13.69
C CYS A 128 -0.25 2.99 14.39
N ASP A 129 0.51 1.99 13.97
CA ASP A 129 0.52 0.65 14.56
C ASP A 129 1.51 0.53 15.74
N HIS A 130 2.00 1.66 16.27
CA HIS A 130 2.89 1.75 17.43
C HIS A 130 4.07 0.77 17.37
N GLY A 131 4.80 0.73 16.25
CA GLY A 131 5.96 -0.13 16.09
C GLY A 131 6.91 -0.10 17.29
N THR A 132 6.92 -1.20 18.04
CA THR A 132 7.91 -1.51 19.08
C THR A 132 9.10 -2.22 18.46
#